data_AF-A0A636B4D6-F1
#
_entry.id   AF-A0A636B4D6-F1
#
_cell.length_a   1.000
_cell.length_b   1.000
_cell.length_c   1.000
_cell.angle_alpha   90.00
_cell.angle_beta   90.00
_cell.angle_gamma   90.00
#
_symmetry.space_group_name_H-M   'P 1'
#
loop_
_entity.id
_entity.type
_entity.pdbx_description
1 polymer ?
#
loop_
_entity_poly.entity_id
_entity_poly.type
_entity_poly.pdbx_seq_one_letter_code
_entity_poly.pdbx_strand_id
1 'polypeptide(L)'
;MKGKYKAALALLLLLILIPLTLLMTLGLWVPTLAGIWLPVGTRIALEQSPRLTRHGLVIPDLRYLVNDCSLAHITQAELTHPSRWLLNIKSLKLDAACLAKLPATEASPAAPRTLAQWQSMLPNTWINIDNVILAPWPEWQGKLAISMTPVIQQIRYQGEKVKFQGQLRGQALTVSQLEIAALANQPPVSLAGEFVLPLVPDGLPVSGHAAATLRLPQEPSL
;
A
#
# COMPACT_ATOMS: atom_id res chain seq x y z
N MET A 1 52.37 21.93 8.58
CA MET A 1 51.36 21.63 7.53
C MET A 1 50.88 20.17 7.49
N LYS A 2 51.69 19.16 7.88
CA LYS A 2 51.31 17.73 7.86
C LYS A 2 50.13 17.31 8.77
N GLY A 3 49.92 17.98 9.91
CA GLY A 3 48.84 17.64 10.86
C GLY A 3 47.44 17.98 10.36
N LYS A 4 47.28 19.11 9.66
CA LYS A 4 45.99 19.55 9.09
C LYS A 4 45.50 18.61 7.98
N TYR A 5 46.42 18.07 7.17
CA TYR A 5 46.09 17.10 6.12
C TYR A 5 45.60 15.76 6.69
N LYS A 6 46.24 15.24 7.75
CA LYS A 6 45.78 14.02 8.44
C LYS A 6 44.40 14.20 9.07
N ALA A 7 44.13 15.37 9.66
CA ALA A 7 42.83 15.70 10.23
C ALA A 7 41.74 15.81 9.15
N ALA A 8 42.03 16.47 8.02
CA ALA A 8 41.11 16.55 6.89
C ALA A 8 40.82 15.18 6.28
N LEU A 9 41.83 14.32 6.15
CA LEU A 9 41.68 12.96 5.66
C LEU A 9 40.83 12.10 6.61
N ALA A 10 41.06 12.21 7.92
CA ALA A 10 40.27 11.50 8.92
C ALA A 10 38.80 11.96 8.91
N LEU A 11 38.55 13.26 8.77
CA LEU A 11 37.20 13.81 8.65
C LEU A 11 36.50 13.29 7.39
N LEU A 12 37.18 13.28 6.25
CA LEU A 12 36.66 12.78 4.98
C LEU A 12 36.35 11.26 5.08
N LEU A 13 37.24 10.49 5.71
CA LEU A 13 37.04 9.07 5.95
C LEU A 13 35.80 8.84 6.83
N LEU A 14 35.65 9.60 7.92
CA LEU A 14 34.49 9.53 8.80
C LEU A 14 33.19 9.85 8.06
N LEU A 15 33.21 10.89 7.21
CA LEU A 15 32.06 11.32 6.42
C LEU A 15 31.63 10.27 5.39
N ILE A 16 32.53 9.39 4.96
CA ILE A 16 32.22 8.26 4.08
C ILE A 16 31.78 7.03 4.88
N LEU A 17 32.47 6.72 5.99
CA LEU A 17 32.20 5.51 6.77
C LEU A 17 30.86 5.58 7.51
N ILE A 18 30.49 6.73 8.08
CA ILE A 18 29.22 6.90 8.78
C ILE A 18 28.02 6.54 7.88
N PRO A 19 27.80 7.19 6.72
CA PRO A 19 26.65 6.86 5.87
C PRO A 19 26.70 5.42 5.36
N LEU A 20 27.89 4.88 5.09
CA LEU A 20 28.04 3.48 4.68
C LEU A 20 27.58 2.52 5.78
N THR A 21 27.96 2.77 7.05
CA THR A 21 27.48 1.96 8.19
C THR A 21 25.98 2.11 8.42
N LEU A 22 25.41 3.32 8.27
CA LEU A 22 23.97 3.53 8.34
C LEU A 22 23.24 2.75 7.24
N LEU A 23 23.77 2.76 6.01
CA LEU A 23 23.23 2.00 4.88
C LEU A 23 23.27 0.50 5.15
N MET A 24 24.38 -0.03 5.68
CA MET A 24 24.47 -1.46 6.00
C MET A 24 23.58 -1.90 7.17
N THR A 25 23.22 -0.97 8.06
CA THR A 25 22.39 -1.22 9.24
C THR A 25 20.93 -0.80 9.07
N LEU A 26 20.48 -0.52 7.84
CA LEU A 26 19.09 -0.13 7.51
C LEU A 26 18.03 -1.00 8.21
N GLY A 27 18.22 -2.33 8.20
CA GLY A 27 17.27 -3.26 8.83
C GLY A 27 17.09 -3.08 10.34
N LEU A 28 18.05 -2.47 11.03
CA LEU A 28 18.06 -2.30 12.49
C LEU A 28 17.38 -1.00 12.95
N TRP A 29 17.56 0.09 12.22
CA TRP A 29 17.06 1.42 12.63
C TRP A 29 15.84 1.89 11.85
N VAL A 30 15.59 1.37 10.64
CA VAL A 30 14.39 1.74 9.87
C VAL A 30 13.11 1.38 10.63
N PRO A 31 12.98 0.18 11.23
CA PRO A 31 11.80 -0.15 12.03
C PRO A 31 11.53 0.82 13.18
N THR A 32 12.57 1.26 13.88
CA THR A 32 12.44 2.14 15.04
C THR A 32 12.08 3.57 14.62
N LEU A 33 12.66 4.08 13.53
CA LEU A 33 12.28 5.38 12.99
C LEU A 33 10.89 5.38 12.35
N ALA A 34 10.52 4.30 11.65
CA ALA A 34 9.18 4.16 11.10
C ALA A 34 8.13 4.20 12.21
N GLY A 35 8.43 3.62 13.38
CA GLY A 35 7.58 3.66 14.57
C GLY A 35 7.09 5.05 14.98
N ILE A 36 7.86 6.12 14.71
CA ILE A 36 7.46 7.51 15.03
C ILE A 36 6.23 7.95 14.21
N TRP A 37 6.08 7.41 13.00
CA TRP A 37 5.02 7.75 12.06
C TRP A 37 3.91 6.70 12.00
N LEU A 38 4.10 5.56 12.66
CA LEU A 38 3.15 4.47 12.69
C LEU A 38 2.12 4.68 13.81
N PRO A 39 0.88 4.17 13.63
CA PRO A 39 -0.11 4.14 14.70
C PRO A 39 0.42 3.43 15.96
N VAL A 40 -0.09 3.85 17.12
CA VAL A 40 0.27 3.23 18.41
C VAL A 40 -0.01 1.72 18.38
N GLY A 41 0.88 0.93 18.97
CA GLY A 41 0.75 -0.53 18.98
C GLY A 41 1.03 -1.20 17.63
N THR A 42 1.51 -0.48 16.61
CA THR A 42 1.95 -1.07 15.35
C THR A 42 3.45 -0.92 15.15
N ARG A 43 4.06 -1.89 14.46
CA ARG A 43 5.50 -1.91 14.17
C ARG A 43 5.78 -2.60 12.86
N ILE A 44 6.87 -2.20 12.24
CA ILE A 44 7.41 -2.92 11.09
C ILE A 44 8.53 -3.83 11.60
N ALA A 45 8.65 -5.03 11.04
CA ALA A 45 9.79 -5.92 11.25
C ALA A 45 10.37 -6.34 9.91
N LEU A 46 11.70 -6.33 9.83
CA LEU A 46 12.47 -6.78 8.67
C LEU A 46 13.24 -8.01 9.12
N GLU A 47 12.84 -9.20 8.68
CA GLU A 47 13.58 -10.44 8.98
C GLU A 47 14.94 -10.46 8.26
N GLN A 48 14.98 -9.82 7.09
CA GLN A 48 16.20 -9.68 6.29
C GLN A 48 16.45 -8.21 5.98
N SER A 49 17.71 -7.78 6.12
CA SER A 49 18.09 -6.40 5.80
C SER A 49 17.79 -6.09 4.32
N PRO A 50 17.17 -4.92 4.06
CA PRO A 50 17.05 -4.40 2.71
C PRO A 50 18.42 -4.31 2.04
N ARG A 51 18.48 -4.59 0.74
CA ARG A 51 19.69 -4.56 -0.07
C ARG A 51 19.59 -3.44 -1.09
N LEU A 52 20.54 -2.51 -1.04
CA LEU A 52 20.67 -1.51 -2.08
C LEU A 52 21.37 -2.14 -3.29
N THR A 53 20.75 -2.01 -4.47
CA THR A 53 21.31 -2.43 -5.76
C THR A 53 21.59 -1.19 -6.61
N ARG A 54 22.21 -1.39 -7.77
CA ARG A 54 22.44 -0.29 -8.73
C ARG A 54 21.16 0.37 -9.24
N HIS A 55 20.03 -0.34 -9.22
CA HIS A 55 18.78 0.10 -9.84
C HIS A 55 17.68 0.45 -8.82
N GLY A 56 17.89 0.13 -7.53
CA GLY A 56 16.92 0.40 -6.48
C GLY A 56 17.17 -0.38 -5.19
N LEU A 57 16.17 -0.36 -4.31
CA LEU A 57 16.16 -1.01 -3.02
C LEU A 57 15.35 -2.31 -3.09
N VAL A 58 15.98 -3.43 -2.77
CA VAL A 58 15.31 -4.73 -2.64
C VAL A 58 15.03 -4.99 -1.18
N ILE A 59 13.76 -5.28 -0.85
CA ILE A 59 13.28 -5.61 0.49
C ILE A 59 12.80 -7.07 0.45
N PRO A 60 13.59 -8.04 0.92
CA PRO A 60 13.26 -9.46 0.78
C PRO A 60 12.01 -9.86 1.56
N ASP A 61 11.88 -9.36 2.79
CA ASP A 61 10.83 -9.72 3.74
C ASP A 61 10.53 -8.52 4.64
N LEU A 62 9.25 -8.14 4.73
CA LEU A 62 8.76 -7.07 5.57
C LEU A 62 7.43 -7.48 6.19
N ARG A 63 7.34 -7.40 7.52
CA ARG A 63 6.12 -7.64 8.28
C ARG A 63 5.64 -6.35 8.90
N TYR A 64 4.35 -6.11 8.82
CA TYR A 64 3.67 -5.07 9.58
C TYR A 64 2.83 -5.75 10.66
N LEU A 65 3.19 -5.49 11.91
CA LEU A 65 2.57 -6.11 13.07
C LEU A 65 1.72 -5.11 13.83
N VAL A 66 0.63 -5.60 14.39
CA VAL A 66 -0.17 -4.93 15.42
C VAL A 66 -0.01 -5.75 16.69
N ASN A 67 0.68 -5.19 17.67
CA ASN A 67 1.24 -5.91 18.81
C ASN A 67 2.15 -7.06 18.32
N ASP A 68 1.71 -8.30 18.52
CA ASP A 68 2.37 -9.53 18.05
C ASP A 68 1.65 -10.21 16.87
N CYS A 69 0.61 -9.58 16.32
CA CYS A 69 -0.18 -10.09 15.21
C CYS A 69 0.37 -9.55 13.89
N SER A 70 0.78 -10.43 12.96
CA SER A 70 1.26 -10.01 11.64
C SER A 70 0.09 -9.60 10.73
N LEU A 71 -0.26 -8.30 10.74
CA LEU A 71 -1.34 -7.75 9.93
C LEU A 71 -1.06 -7.82 8.43
N ALA A 72 0.16 -7.48 8.03
CA ALA A 72 0.58 -7.59 6.64
C ALA A 72 1.97 -8.24 6.55
N HIS A 73 2.16 -9.10 5.56
CA HIS A 73 3.44 -9.71 5.25
C HIS A 73 3.75 -9.54 3.77
N ILE A 74 4.82 -8.81 3.50
CA ILE A 74 5.31 -8.48 2.17
C ILE A 74 6.57 -9.31 1.91
N THR A 75 6.61 -9.95 0.75
CA THR A 75 7.75 -10.73 0.30
C THR A 75 8.21 -10.28 -1.07
N GLN A 76 9.53 -10.18 -1.22
CA GLN A 76 10.21 -9.77 -2.45
C GLN A 76 9.64 -8.45 -3.00
N ALA A 77 9.80 -7.38 -2.23
CA ALA A 77 9.51 -6.03 -2.68
C ALA A 77 10.75 -5.39 -3.32
N GLU A 78 10.55 -4.61 -4.37
CA GLU A 78 11.59 -3.87 -5.07
C GLU A 78 11.10 -2.44 -5.30
N LEU A 79 11.85 -1.48 -4.79
CA LEU A 79 11.59 -0.06 -4.95
C LEU A 79 12.65 0.55 -5.86
N THR A 80 12.24 1.06 -7.00
CA THR A 80 13.11 1.73 -7.98
C THR A 80 12.60 3.14 -8.26
N HIS A 81 13.45 3.99 -8.81
CA HIS A 81 13.08 5.34 -9.23
C HIS A 81 13.76 5.72 -10.56
N PRO A 82 13.28 5.17 -11.69
CA PRO A 82 13.71 5.62 -13.02
C PRO A 82 13.25 7.07 -13.26
N SER A 83 11.99 7.26 -13.68
CA SER A 83 11.36 8.57 -13.85
C SER A 83 10.29 8.89 -12.79
N ARG A 84 9.76 7.84 -12.16
CA ARG A 84 8.78 7.88 -11.08
C ARG A 84 9.08 6.75 -10.11
N TRP A 85 8.58 6.83 -8.88
CA TRP A 85 8.69 5.73 -7.95
C TRP A 85 7.95 4.51 -8.49
N LEU A 86 8.60 3.35 -8.48
CA LEU A 86 8.02 2.09 -8.87
C LEU A 86 8.28 1.07 -7.76
N LEU A 87 7.21 0.64 -7.11
CA LEU A 87 7.20 -0.39 -6.09
C LEU A 87 6.58 -1.66 -6.68
N ASN A 88 7.39 -2.69 -6.89
CA ASN A 88 6.91 -4.02 -7.26
C ASN A 88 6.96 -4.92 -6.03
N ILE A 89 5.89 -5.67 -5.77
CA ILE A 89 5.77 -6.61 -4.67
C ILE A 89 5.32 -7.95 -5.24
N LYS A 90 6.08 -9.02 -4.97
CA LYS A 90 5.68 -10.34 -5.45
C LYS A 90 4.48 -10.91 -4.69
N SER A 91 4.46 -10.77 -3.37
CA SER A 91 3.33 -11.22 -2.57
C SER A 91 3.11 -10.36 -1.34
N LEU A 92 1.85 -10.00 -1.12
CA LEU A 92 1.31 -9.31 0.05
C LEU A 92 0.25 -10.20 0.66
N LYS A 93 0.48 -10.70 1.87
CA LYS A 93 -0.53 -11.38 2.68
C LYS A 93 -1.11 -10.41 3.70
N LEU A 94 -2.43 -10.29 3.76
CA LEU A 94 -3.17 -9.50 4.74
C LEU A 94 -3.95 -10.45 5.65
N ASP A 95 -3.86 -10.24 6.96
CA ASP A 95 -4.59 -11.04 7.95
C ASP A 95 -5.79 -10.25 8.50
N ALA A 96 -7.00 -10.66 8.12
CA ALA A 96 -8.21 -9.98 8.55
C ALA A 96 -8.46 -10.12 10.07
N ALA A 97 -8.02 -11.21 10.71
CA ALA A 97 -8.16 -11.39 12.15
C ALA A 97 -7.24 -10.43 12.93
N CYS A 98 -6.09 -10.06 12.37
CA CYS A 98 -5.23 -9.01 12.93
C CYS A 98 -5.81 -7.60 12.76
N LEU A 99 -6.62 -7.33 11.74
CA LEU A 99 -7.17 -6.00 11.46
C LEU A 99 -8.03 -5.49 12.62
N ALA A 100 -8.80 -6.37 13.25
CA ALA A 100 -9.64 -6.05 14.42
C ALA A 100 -8.85 -5.64 15.67
N LYS A 101 -7.53 -5.87 15.69
CA LYS A 101 -6.64 -5.47 16.80
C LYS A 101 -6.06 -4.06 16.64
N LEU A 102 -6.31 -3.40 15.51
CA LEU A 102 -5.90 -2.01 15.32
C LEU A 102 -6.57 -1.13 16.38
N PRO A 103 -5.82 -0.19 17.00
CA PRO A 103 -6.43 0.75 17.92
C PRO A 103 -7.49 1.57 17.18
N ALA A 104 -8.57 1.90 17.86
CA ALA A 104 -9.47 2.95 17.38
C ALA A 104 -8.66 4.24 17.24
N THR A 105 -8.70 4.88 16.08
CA THR A 105 -7.99 6.13 15.82
C THR A 105 -8.35 7.14 16.89
N GLU A 106 -7.42 7.42 17.82
CA GLU A 106 -7.56 8.56 18.72
C GLU A 106 -7.54 9.83 17.87
N ALA A 107 -8.51 10.72 18.10
CA ALA A 107 -8.60 11.97 17.37
C ALA A 107 -7.30 12.76 17.59
N SER A 108 -6.48 12.84 16.54
CA SER A 108 -5.27 13.65 16.57
C SER A 108 -5.66 15.10 16.89
N PRO A 109 -4.95 15.80 17.79
CA PRO A 109 -5.21 17.21 18.09
C PRO A 109 -4.95 18.15 16.90
N ALA A 110 -4.36 17.64 15.81
CA ALA A 110 -4.20 18.37 14.56
C ALA A 110 -5.50 18.33 13.73
N ALA A 111 -5.82 19.46 13.07
CA ALA A 111 -6.98 19.53 12.18
C ALA A 111 -6.92 18.42 11.11
N PRO A 112 -8.02 17.67 10.89
CA PRO A 112 -8.03 16.57 9.95
C PRO A 112 -7.75 17.08 8.52
N ARG A 113 -6.78 16.46 7.86
CA ARG A 113 -6.39 16.80 6.48
C ARG A 113 -7.47 16.32 5.50
N THR A 114 -7.78 17.16 4.52
CA THR A 114 -8.76 16.82 3.48
C THR A 114 -8.20 15.79 2.50
N LEU A 115 -9.08 15.09 1.77
CA LEU A 115 -8.69 14.17 0.70
C LEU A 115 -7.79 14.83 -0.33
N ALA A 116 -8.11 16.04 -0.78
CA ALA A 116 -7.29 16.76 -1.75
C ALA A 116 -5.90 17.10 -1.20
N GLN A 117 -5.80 17.44 0.09
CA GLN A 117 -4.51 17.68 0.75
C GLN A 117 -3.68 16.40 0.84
N TRP A 118 -4.29 15.28 1.22
CA TRP A 118 -3.63 13.96 1.19
C TRP A 118 -3.12 13.63 -0.20
N GLN A 119 -3.97 13.79 -1.21
CA GLN A 119 -3.61 13.54 -2.61
C GLN A 119 -2.44 14.41 -3.06
N SER A 120 -2.43 15.71 -2.71
CA SER A 120 -1.34 16.62 -3.09
C SER A 120 0.04 16.23 -2.54
N MET A 121 0.07 15.43 -1.46
CA MET A 121 1.30 14.93 -0.85
C MET A 121 1.76 13.59 -1.47
N LEU A 122 0.94 12.94 -2.32
CA LEU A 122 1.30 11.67 -2.92
C LEU A 122 2.33 11.87 -4.04
N PRO A 123 3.48 11.17 -4.00
CA PRO A 123 4.45 11.24 -5.08
C PRO A 123 3.93 10.54 -6.33
N ASN A 124 4.45 10.92 -7.50
CA ASN A 124 4.22 10.18 -8.74
C ASN A 124 4.76 8.76 -8.58
N THR A 125 3.86 7.78 -8.48
CA THR A 125 4.20 6.42 -8.05
C THR A 125 3.36 5.39 -8.79
N TRP A 126 4.01 4.27 -9.09
CA TRP A 126 3.39 3.02 -9.48
C TRP A 126 3.63 1.95 -8.42
N ILE A 127 2.57 1.24 -8.05
CA ILE A 127 2.63 0.11 -7.13
C ILE A 127 2.02 -1.08 -7.85
N ASN A 128 2.79 -2.15 -8.02
CA ASN A 128 2.31 -3.42 -8.56
C ASN A 128 2.50 -4.50 -7.51
N ILE A 129 1.45 -5.27 -7.26
CA ILE A 129 1.47 -6.42 -6.36
C ILE A 129 0.96 -7.63 -7.14
N ASP A 130 1.84 -8.61 -7.35
CA ASP A 130 1.55 -9.77 -8.18
C ASP A 130 0.59 -10.76 -7.52
N ASN A 131 0.57 -10.80 -6.19
CA ASN A 131 -0.33 -11.64 -5.42
C ASN A 131 -0.71 -10.97 -4.10
N VAL A 132 -1.95 -10.52 -3.99
CA VAL A 132 -2.56 -10.07 -2.76
C VAL A 132 -3.40 -11.21 -2.20
N ILE A 133 -3.02 -11.74 -1.04
CA ILE A 133 -3.70 -12.84 -0.36
C ILE A 133 -4.41 -12.29 0.87
N LEU A 134 -5.72 -12.50 0.97
CA LEU A 134 -6.49 -12.13 2.15
C LEU A 134 -6.74 -13.38 3.00
N ALA A 135 -6.16 -13.48 4.18
CA ALA A 135 -6.39 -14.61 5.09
C ALA A 135 -7.62 -14.36 5.98
N PRO A 136 -8.48 -15.38 6.20
CA PRO A 136 -8.35 -16.78 5.75
C PRO A 136 -9.06 -17.10 4.42
N TRP A 137 -9.34 -16.11 3.57
CA TRP A 137 -10.10 -16.25 2.32
C TRP A 137 -9.22 -16.16 1.05
N PRO A 138 -8.39 -17.18 0.74
CA PRO A 138 -7.48 -17.15 -0.40
C PRO A 138 -8.20 -17.08 -1.76
N GLU A 139 -9.48 -17.45 -1.83
CA GLU A 139 -10.29 -17.37 -3.05
C GLU A 139 -10.47 -15.93 -3.57
N TRP A 140 -10.27 -14.92 -2.72
CA TRP A 140 -10.30 -13.51 -3.09
C TRP A 140 -8.96 -12.98 -3.57
N GLN A 141 -7.94 -13.83 -3.71
CA GLN A 141 -6.61 -13.39 -4.12
C GLN A 141 -6.59 -12.83 -5.54
N GLY A 142 -5.59 -11.98 -5.81
CA GLY A 142 -5.49 -11.30 -7.09
C GLY A 142 -4.31 -10.35 -7.20
N LYS A 143 -4.20 -9.72 -8.36
CA LYS A 143 -3.19 -8.70 -8.66
C LYS A 143 -3.72 -7.32 -8.32
N LEU A 144 -2.88 -6.48 -7.72
CA LEU A 144 -3.21 -5.07 -7.44
C LEU A 144 -2.23 -4.17 -8.19
N ALA A 145 -2.74 -3.24 -8.98
CA ALA A 145 -1.98 -2.19 -9.62
C ALA A 145 -2.53 -0.83 -9.21
N ILE A 146 -1.67 0.06 -8.74
CA ILE A 146 -2.01 1.41 -8.34
C ILE A 146 -1.12 2.38 -9.11
N SER A 147 -1.73 3.37 -9.73
CA SER A 147 -1.03 4.50 -10.33
C SER A 147 -1.50 5.78 -9.68
N MET A 148 -0.59 6.52 -9.07
CA MET A 148 -0.92 7.74 -8.34
C MET A 148 -0.08 8.92 -8.79
N THR A 149 -0.74 10.06 -8.86
CA THR A 149 -0.17 11.40 -9.02
C THR A 149 -0.78 12.28 -7.92
N PRO A 150 -0.27 13.51 -7.71
CA PRO A 150 -0.86 14.44 -6.74
C PRO A 150 -2.35 14.79 -6.97
N VAL A 151 -2.89 14.48 -8.15
CA VAL A 151 -4.25 14.87 -8.56
C VAL A 151 -5.16 13.67 -8.83
N ILE A 152 -4.60 12.55 -9.31
CA ILE A 152 -5.35 11.39 -9.76
C ILE A 152 -4.73 10.12 -9.18
N GLN A 153 -5.55 9.27 -8.59
CA GLN A 153 -5.18 7.92 -8.15
C GLN A 153 -6.06 6.90 -8.85
N GLN A 154 -5.44 5.96 -9.55
CA GLN A 154 -6.08 4.88 -10.26
C GLN A 154 -5.74 3.57 -9.56
N ILE A 155 -6.76 2.76 -9.31
CA ILE A 155 -6.63 1.47 -8.64
C ILE A 155 -7.24 0.42 -9.56
N ARG A 156 -6.50 -0.65 -9.82
CA ARG A 156 -6.98 -1.83 -10.53
C ARG A 156 -6.68 -3.07 -9.70
N TYR A 157 -7.71 -3.85 -9.42
CA TYR A 157 -7.60 -5.16 -8.80
C TYR A 157 -8.13 -6.22 -9.76
N GLN A 158 -7.37 -7.30 -9.92
CA GLN A 158 -7.69 -8.40 -10.83
C GLN A 158 -7.52 -9.73 -10.11
N GLY A 159 -8.62 -10.26 -9.58
CA GLY A 159 -8.72 -11.60 -9.03
C GLY A 159 -9.71 -12.47 -9.81
N GLU A 160 -9.84 -13.73 -9.38
CA GLU A 160 -10.83 -14.66 -9.95
C GLU A 160 -12.25 -14.31 -9.47
N LYS A 161 -12.40 -14.06 -8.17
CA LYS A 161 -13.70 -13.75 -7.54
C LYS A 161 -14.06 -12.27 -7.59
N VAL A 162 -13.08 -11.39 -7.73
CA VAL A 162 -13.30 -9.94 -7.73
C VAL A 162 -12.42 -9.24 -8.75
N LYS A 163 -13.03 -8.32 -9.50
CA LYS A 163 -12.30 -7.34 -10.31
C LYS A 163 -12.78 -5.97 -9.93
N PHE A 164 -11.85 -5.03 -9.84
CA PHE A 164 -12.15 -3.65 -9.53
C PHE A 164 -11.29 -2.74 -10.40
N GLN A 165 -11.90 -1.70 -10.95
CA GLN A 165 -11.20 -0.59 -11.55
C GLN A 165 -11.89 0.71 -11.14
N GLY A 166 -11.12 1.58 -10.49
CA GLY A 166 -11.59 2.86 -10.00
C GLY A 166 -10.55 3.96 -10.17
N GLN A 167 -11.04 5.19 -10.21
CA GLN A 167 -10.23 6.39 -10.25
C GLN A 167 -10.75 7.42 -9.24
N LEU A 168 -9.86 7.97 -8.44
CA LEU A 168 -10.12 9.05 -7.50
C LEU A 168 -9.45 10.34 -8.00
N ARG A 169 -10.21 11.44 -7.99
CA ARG A 169 -9.72 12.81 -8.23
C ARG A 169 -10.39 13.77 -7.25
N GLY A 170 -9.66 14.25 -6.26
CA GLY A 170 -10.24 15.02 -5.17
C GLY A 170 -11.28 14.17 -4.42
N GLN A 171 -12.54 14.59 -4.40
CA GLN A 171 -13.64 13.80 -3.81
C GLN A 171 -14.35 12.90 -4.83
N ALA A 172 -14.10 13.07 -6.13
CA ALA A 172 -14.80 12.31 -7.17
C ALA A 172 -14.16 10.92 -7.35
N LEU A 173 -14.89 9.88 -6.98
CA LEU A 173 -14.55 8.48 -7.19
C LEU A 173 -15.38 7.92 -8.35
N THR A 174 -14.73 7.60 -9.46
CA THR A 174 -15.35 6.90 -10.59
C THR A 174 -15.00 5.43 -10.51
N VAL A 175 -16.00 4.56 -10.38
CA VAL A 175 -15.85 3.11 -10.46
C VAL A 175 -16.28 2.67 -11.86
N SER A 176 -15.30 2.37 -12.71
CA SER A 176 -15.57 1.93 -14.08
C SER A 176 -15.93 0.45 -14.17
N GLN A 177 -15.47 -0.35 -13.20
CA GLN A 177 -15.76 -1.78 -13.14
C GLN A 177 -15.66 -2.26 -11.70
N LEU A 178 -16.70 -2.93 -11.23
CA LEU A 178 -16.67 -3.80 -10.06
C LEU A 178 -17.39 -5.08 -10.46
N GLU A 179 -16.69 -6.21 -10.49
CA GLU A 179 -17.27 -7.53 -10.72
C GLU A 179 -17.04 -8.39 -9.49
N ILE A 180 -18.10 -9.00 -8.96
CA ILE A 180 -18.03 -9.89 -7.81
C ILE A 180 -18.73 -11.21 -8.14
N ALA A 181 -17.96 -12.30 -8.16
CA ALA A 181 -18.46 -13.65 -8.33
C ALA A 181 -18.70 -14.31 -6.95
N ALA A 182 -19.69 -13.81 -6.21
CA ALA A 182 -19.98 -14.24 -4.84
C ALA A 182 -20.44 -15.70 -4.74
N LEU A 183 -21.14 -16.21 -5.75
CA LEU A 183 -21.75 -17.54 -5.75
C LEU A 183 -21.04 -18.45 -6.77
N ALA A 184 -20.77 -19.69 -6.36
CA ALA A 184 -20.19 -20.69 -7.26
C ALA A 184 -21.16 -20.98 -8.41
N ASN A 185 -20.63 -21.08 -9.63
CA ASN A 185 -21.38 -21.37 -10.86
C ASN A 185 -22.47 -20.35 -11.22
N GLN A 186 -22.42 -19.13 -10.66
CA GLN A 186 -23.32 -18.04 -11.05
C GLN A 186 -22.55 -16.93 -11.77
N PRO A 187 -23.21 -16.20 -12.69
CA PRO A 187 -22.58 -15.03 -13.32
C PRO A 187 -22.27 -13.95 -12.27
N PRO A 188 -21.16 -13.20 -12.45
CA PRO A 188 -20.77 -12.17 -11.49
C PRO A 188 -21.75 -11.01 -11.48
N VAL A 189 -21.90 -10.38 -10.32
CA VAL A 189 -22.59 -9.10 -10.19
C VAL A 189 -21.64 -8.02 -10.69
N SER A 190 -22.11 -7.20 -11.62
CA SER A 190 -21.33 -6.07 -12.15
C SER A 190 -21.90 -4.75 -11.65
N LEU A 191 -21.03 -3.82 -11.25
CA LEU A 191 -21.38 -2.47 -10.82
C LEU A 191 -20.42 -1.45 -11.45
N ALA A 192 -20.98 -0.33 -11.89
CA ALA A 192 -20.24 0.86 -12.28
C ALA A 192 -20.97 2.11 -11.77
N GLY A 193 -20.25 3.19 -11.52
CA GLY A 193 -20.87 4.40 -10.99
C GLY A 193 -19.89 5.51 -10.66
N GLU A 194 -20.44 6.65 -10.26
CA GLU A 194 -19.70 7.81 -9.80
C GLU A 194 -20.16 8.18 -8.40
N PHE A 195 -19.20 8.43 -7.52
CA PHE A 195 -19.42 8.68 -6.12
C PHE A 195 -18.64 9.91 -5.68
N VAL A 196 -19.17 10.62 -4.68
CA VAL A 196 -18.50 11.73 -4.01
C VAL A 196 -18.11 11.26 -2.61
N LEU A 197 -16.81 11.19 -2.37
CA LEU A 197 -16.25 10.89 -1.05
C LEU A 197 -16.36 12.09 -0.10
N PRO A 198 -16.38 11.86 1.22
CA PRO A 198 -16.33 12.93 2.21
C PRO A 198 -15.06 13.76 2.09
N LEU A 199 -15.10 15.01 2.57
CA LEU A 199 -13.97 15.94 2.48
C LEU A 199 -12.73 15.41 3.21
N VAL A 200 -12.94 14.71 4.33
CA VAL A 200 -11.93 14.03 5.14
C VAL A 200 -12.08 12.52 4.87
N PRO A 201 -10.99 11.72 4.80
CA PRO A 201 -11.07 10.27 4.59
C PRO A 201 -11.55 9.52 5.85
N ASP A 202 -12.76 9.79 6.32
CA ASP A 202 -13.32 9.25 7.56
C ASP A 202 -14.58 8.42 7.36
N GLY A 203 -15.04 8.21 6.12
CA GLY A 203 -16.29 7.49 5.89
C GLY A 203 -16.57 7.05 4.46
N LEU A 204 -17.79 6.52 4.31
CA LEU A 204 -18.37 6.10 3.04
C LEU A 204 -18.72 7.31 2.15
N PRO A 205 -18.93 7.11 0.83
CA PRO A 205 -19.35 8.17 -0.06
C PRO A 205 -20.63 8.89 0.44
N VAL A 206 -20.66 10.21 0.33
CA VAL A 206 -21.78 11.07 0.77
C VAL A 206 -22.88 11.21 -0.27
N SER A 207 -22.55 11.04 -1.55
CA SER A 207 -23.51 11.03 -2.66
C SER A 207 -22.93 10.26 -3.87
N GLY A 208 -23.78 9.94 -4.83
CA GLY A 208 -23.35 9.25 -6.05
C GLY A 208 -24.51 8.59 -6.80
N HIS A 209 -24.18 7.96 -7.91
CA HIS A 209 -25.07 7.10 -8.67
C HIS A 209 -24.34 5.83 -9.10
N ALA A 210 -25.06 4.71 -9.11
CA ALA A 210 -24.51 3.42 -9.51
C ALA A 210 -25.51 2.67 -10.40
N ALA A 211 -24.98 1.98 -11.40
CA ALA A 211 -25.70 1.00 -12.18
C ALA A 211 -25.15 -0.38 -11.84
N ALA A 212 -26.04 -1.31 -11.48
CA ALA A 212 -25.70 -2.68 -11.18
C ALA A 212 -26.42 -3.63 -12.16
N THR A 213 -25.71 -4.64 -12.65
CA THR A 213 -26.26 -5.72 -13.45
C THR A 213 -26.14 -7.02 -12.67
N LEU A 214 -27.29 -7.60 -12.35
CA LEU A 214 -27.40 -8.94 -11.78
C LEU A 214 -27.99 -9.87 -12.84
N ARG A 215 -27.32 -10.99 -13.11
CA ARG A 215 -27.83 -12.04 -13.99
C ARG A 215 -28.28 -13.20 -13.12
N LEU A 216 -29.57 -13.51 -13.14
CA LEU A 216 -30.10 -14.67 -12.45
C LEU A 216 -30.03 -15.90 -13.38
N PRO A 217 -29.67 -17.09 -12.88
CA PRO A 217 -29.81 -18.31 -13.67
C PRO A 217 -31.28 -18.50 -14.04
N GLN A 218 -31.57 -18.68 -15.33
CA GLN A 218 -32.91 -19.10 -15.76
C GLN A 218 -33.06 -20.58 -15.43
N GLU A 219 -34.05 -20.93 -14.61
CA GLU A 219 -34.46 -22.33 -14.47
C GLU A 219 -34.87 -22.86 -15.85
N PRO A 220 -34.40 -24.04 -16.28
CA PRO A 220 -34.87 -24.63 -17.51
C PRO A 220 -36.38 -24.88 -17.37
N SER A 221 -37.17 -24.32 -18.29
CA SER A 221 -38.60 -24.63 -18.40
C SER A 221 -38.75 -26.14 -18.62
N LEU A 222 -39.44 -26.79 -17.68
CA LEU A 222 -39.87 -28.19 -17.76
C LEU A 222 -40.72 -28.47 -19.00
#